data_AF-A0A4R4IP27-F1
#
_entry.id   AF-A0A4R4IP27-F1
#
_cell.length_a   1.000
_cell.length_b   1.000
_cell.length_c   1.000
_cell.angle_alpha   90.00
_cell.angle_beta   90.00
_cell.angle_gamma   90.00
#
_symmetry.space_group_name_H-M   'P 1'
#
loop_
_entity.id
_entity.type
_entity.pdbx_description
1 polymer ?
#
loop_
_entity_poly.entity_id
_entity_poly.type
_entity_poly.pdbx_seq_one_letter_code
_entity_poly.pdbx_strand_id
1 'polypeptide(L)'
;MHISPKYIEATNGHVAVRMEHNIDTEIDLIIWFDGDIPETAENTKIDLEGGSKAFHYDEDGRLFGFNNLKILNGRFPDFEKIIPTEKQNVMPFFRTEYLSYPSQMFDGVGAIIMEPSGMKTACRFRFCPLTNKYYGNPVFIVMPCTEDVFEVIEQEMRDWE
;
A
#
# COMPACT_ATOMS: atom_id res chain seq x y z
N MET A 1 9.37 -0.72 -0.84
CA MET A 1 8.86 -0.60 0.55
C MET A 1 9.88 0.19 1.36
N HIS A 2 9.41 0.98 2.33
CA HIS A 2 10.22 1.75 3.25
C HIS A 2 9.91 1.28 4.66
N ILE A 3 10.96 0.99 5.43
CA ILE A 3 10.87 0.64 6.85
C ILE A 3 11.58 1.77 7.59
N SER A 4 10.82 2.48 8.40
CA SER A 4 11.29 3.54 9.29
C SER A 4 11.16 3.07 10.75
N PRO A 5 11.64 3.84 11.74
CA PRO A 5 11.50 3.47 13.15
C PRO A 5 10.05 3.28 13.63
N LYS A 6 9.07 3.87 12.94
CA LYS A 6 7.66 3.83 13.33
C LYS A 6 6.77 3.09 12.33
N TYR A 7 7.09 3.18 11.04
CA TYR A 7 6.18 2.80 9.97
C TYR A 7 6.81 1.84 8.96
N ILE A 8 5.98 0.92 8.46
CA ILE A 8 6.17 0.24 7.19
C ILE A 8 5.31 0.94 6.15
N GLU A 9 5.92 1.33 5.04
CA GLU A 9 5.28 2.10 3.98
C GLU A 9 5.54 1.48 2.60
N ALA A 10 4.52 1.43 1.76
CA ALA A 10 4.65 0.94 0.38
C ALA A 10 3.79 1.79 -0.57
N THR A 11 4.23 1.90 -1.82
CA THR A 11 3.51 2.61 -2.87
C THR A 11 3.94 2.13 -4.25
N ASN A 12 3.02 2.20 -5.21
CA ASN A 12 3.27 2.01 -6.64
C ASN A 12 3.09 3.32 -7.45
N GLY A 13 3.08 4.47 -6.76
CA GLY A 13 2.84 5.79 -7.35
C GLY A 13 1.37 6.17 -7.52
N HIS A 14 0.45 5.21 -7.55
CA HIS A 14 -0.99 5.45 -7.71
C HIS A 14 -1.78 5.16 -6.43
N VAL A 15 -1.27 4.26 -5.62
CA VAL A 15 -1.75 4.02 -4.26
C VAL A 15 -0.58 3.96 -3.30
N ALA A 16 -0.85 4.21 -2.03
CA ALA A 16 0.12 4.13 -0.97
C ALA A 16 -0.50 3.54 0.29
N VAL A 17 0.28 2.81 1.08
CA VAL A 17 -0.12 2.25 2.37
C VAL A 17 0.95 2.56 3.41
N ARG A 18 0.52 2.93 4.61
CA ARG A 18 1.36 3.11 5.80
C ARG A 18 0.76 2.31 6.94
N MET A 19 1.59 1.58 7.68
CA MET A 19 1.22 0.82 8.87
C MET A 19 2.25 1.03 9.98
N GLU A 20 1.80 1.07 11.22
CA GLU A 20 2.65 1.06 12.41
C GLU A 20 3.07 -0.37 12.74
N HIS A 21 4.37 -0.63 12.85
CA HIS A 21 4.85 -1.99 13.20
C HIS A 21 5.10 -2.18 14.70
N ASN A 22 5.14 -1.10 15.50
CA ASN A 22 5.35 -1.14 16.97
C ASN A 22 6.59 -1.91 17.42
N ILE A 23 7.62 -1.96 16.58
CA ILE A 23 8.93 -2.55 16.90
C ILE A 23 9.87 -1.40 17.26
N ASP A 24 10.59 -1.53 18.36
CA ASP A 24 11.66 -0.60 18.74
C ASP A 24 12.88 -0.85 17.84
N THR A 25 13.12 0.07 16.92
CA THR A 25 14.20 -0.06 15.93
C THR A 25 14.62 1.32 15.41
N GLU A 26 15.91 1.47 15.15
CA GLU A 26 16.49 2.66 14.49
C GLU A 26 16.63 2.46 12.97
N ILE A 27 16.04 1.38 12.43
CA ILE A 27 16.09 1.08 11.00
C ILE A 27 15.33 2.15 10.22
N ASP A 28 16.02 2.76 9.26
CA ASP A 28 15.47 3.67 8.27
C ASP A 28 16.06 3.33 6.89
N LEU A 29 15.31 2.57 6.08
CA LEU A 29 15.78 2.08 4.79
C LEU A 29 14.67 1.78 3.80
N ILE A 30 15.02 1.86 2.52
CA ILE A 30 14.17 1.49 1.41
C ILE A 30 14.63 0.14 0.89
N ILE A 31 13.72 -0.82 0.84
CA ILE A 31 13.96 -2.15 0.26
C ILE A 31 13.04 -2.46 -0.90
N TRP A 32 13.57 -3.27 -1.81
CA TRP A 32 12.91 -3.82 -2.96
C TRP A 32 13.06 -5.35 -2.97
N PHE A 33 11.94 -6.06 -3.12
CA PHE A 33 11.92 -7.51 -3.28
C PHE A 33 12.26 -7.88 -4.72
N ASP A 34 13.23 -8.77 -4.90
CA ASP A 34 13.53 -9.34 -6.21
C ASP A 34 12.55 -10.48 -6.50
N GLY A 35 11.44 -10.13 -7.15
CA GLY A 35 10.29 -11.00 -7.39
C GLY A 35 9.14 -10.75 -6.42
N ASP A 36 8.02 -11.43 -6.67
CA ASP A 36 6.83 -11.32 -5.83
C ASP A 36 6.96 -12.14 -4.55
N ILE A 37 6.28 -11.68 -3.50
CA ILE A 37 6.06 -12.46 -2.29
C ILE A 37 5.04 -13.56 -2.64
N PRO A 38 5.30 -14.84 -2.33
CA PRO A 38 4.35 -15.91 -2.64
C PRO A 38 2.99 -15.69 -1.99
N GLU A 39 1.90 -15.92 -2.72
CA GLU A 39 0.52 -15.73 -2.22
C GLU A 39 0.19 -16.57 -0.99
N THR A 40 0.84 -17.73 -0.83
CA THR A 40 0.64 -18.63 0.31
C THR A 40 1.51 -18.27 1.52
N ALA A 41 2.25 -17.15 1.47
CA ALA A 41 3.09 -16.72 2.58
C ALA A 41 2.24 -16.07 3.66
N GLU A 42 2.21 -16.68 4.84
CA GLU A 42 1.55 -16.13 6.03
C GLU A 42 2.48 -15.15 6.75
N ASN A 43 3.78 -15.48 6.80
CA ASN A 43 4.78 -14.66 7.47
C ASN A 43 5.99 -14.44 6.57
N THR A 44 6.51 -13.21 6.57
CA THR A 44 7.77 -12.86 5.89
C THR A 44 8.76 -12.30 6.90
N LYS A 45 9.89 -13.01 7.10
CA LYS A 45 11.00 -12.53 7.92
C LYS A 45 12.01 -11.80 7.03
N ILE A 46 12.25 -10.53 7.33
CA ILE A 46 13.30 -9.74 6.69
C ILE A 46 14.60 -9.92 7.49
N ASP A 47 15.64 -10.39 6.82
CA ASP A 47 16.97 -10.59 7.37
C ASP A 47 17.98 -9.73 6.61
N LEU A 48 18.40 -8.63 7.23
CA LEU A 48 19.32 -7.67 6.65
C LEU A 48 20.79 -8.03 6.93
N GLU A 49 21.06 -8.67 8.07
CA GLU A 49 22.42 -9.06 8.48
C GLU A 49 22.93 -10.26 7.67
N GLY A 50 22.05 -11.22 7.37
CA GLY A 50 22.35 -12.47 6.65
C GLY A 50 22.48 -12.33 5.13
N GLY A 51 22.64 -11.11 4.61
CA GLY A 51 22.79 -10.84 3.17
C GLY A 51 21.53 -10.31 2.48
N SER A 52 20.69 -9.55 3.20
CA SER A 52 19.52 -8.86 2.65
C SER A 52 18.55 -9.82 1.94
N LYS A 53 17.86 -10.65 2.71
CA LYS A 53 16.88 -11.63 2.21
C LYS A 53 15.55 -11.49 2.94
N ALA A 54 14.48 -11.88 2.27
CA ALA A 54 13.19 -12.10 2.88
C ALA A 54 12.86 -13.60 2.81
N PHE A 55 12.54 -14.20 3.94
CA PHE A 55 12.18 -15.62 4.07
C PHE A 55 10.69 -15.75 4.32
N HIS A 56 10.01 -16.63 3.57
CA HIS A 56 8.56 -16.78 3.60
C HIS A 56 8.15 -18.10 4.25
N TYR A 57 7.23 -18.00 5.19
CA TYR A 57 6.74 -19.11 6.01
C TYR A 57 5.24 -19.29 5.79
N ASP A 58 4.79 -20.55 5.77
CA ASP A 58 3.37 -20.89 5.69
C ASP A 58 2.68 -20.76 7.08
N GLU A 59 1.40 -21.12 7.13
CA GLU A 59 0.58 -21.11 8.36
C GLU A 59 1.13 -22.04 9.47
N ASP A 60 1.82 -23.12 9.09
CA ASP A 60 2.47 -24.08 9.99
C ASP A 60 3.85 -23.57 10.47
N GLY A 61 4.31 -22.41 9.96
CA GLY A 61 5.63 -21.85 10.25
C GLY A 61 6.78 -22.54 9.52
N ARG A 62 6.50 -23.29 8.44
CA ARG A 62 7.53 -23.93 7.62
C ARG A 62 8.07 -22.95 6.58
N LEU A 63 9.39 -22.87 6.49
CA LEU A 63 10.08 -22.10 5.44
C LEU A 63 9.87 -22.79 4.09
N PHE A 64 9.32 -22.07 3.12
CA PHE A 64 9.09 -22.63 1.77
C PHE A 64 9.64 -21.77 0.62
N GLY A 65 10.09 -20.54 0.90
CA GLY A 65 10.64 -19.66 -0.13
C GLY A 65 11.46 -18.51 0.44
N PHE A 66 12.16 -17.81 -0.45
CA PHE A 66 12.83 -16.56 -0.11
C PHE A 66 12.96 -15.65 -1.33
N ASN A 67 12.97 -14.33 -1.11
CA ASN A 67 13.42 -13.34 -2.08
C ASN A 67 14.79 -12.78 -1.66
N ASN A 68 15.60 -12.39 -2.64
CA ASN A 68 16.69 -11.45 -2.38
C ASN A 68 16.11 -10.04 -2.23
N LEU A 69 16.70 -9.23 -1.36
CA LEU A 69 16.33 -7.83 -1.15
C LEU A 69 17.42 -6.92 -1.69
N LYS A 70 17.00 -5.88 -2.42
CA LYS A 70 17.87 -4.76 -2.80
C LYS A 70 17.60 -3.62 -1.84
N ILE A 71 18.64 -3.15 -1.16
CA ILE A 71 18.59 -1.89 -0.39
C ILE A 71 18.80 -0.76 -1.38
N LEU A 72 17.84 0.16 -1.45
CA LEU A 72 17.86 1.28 -2.38
C LEU A 72 18.34 2.54 -1.68
N ASN A 73 19.33 3.20 -2.29
CA ASN A 73 19.74 4.55 -1.89
C ASN A 73 18.83 5.56 -2.56
N GLY A 74 18.11 6.36 -1.77
CA GLY A 74 17.19 7.37 -2.32
C GLY A 74 16.34 8.01 -1.25
N ARG A 75 15.33 8.76 -1.70
CA ARG A 75 14.29 9.32 -0.83
C ARG A 75 12.96 8.65 -1.16
N PHE A 76 12.37 8.01 -0.16
CA PHE A 76 11.03 7.48 -0.29
C PHE A 76 10.01 8.64 -0.37
N PRO A 77 8.86 8.46 -1.03
CA PRO A 77 7.81 9.47 -1.02
C PRO A 77 7.42 9.88 0.40
N ASP A 78 7.24 11.18 0.60
CA ASP A 78 6.94 11.76 1.92
C ASP A 78 5.45 11.64 2.22
N PHE A 79 5.09 10.68 3.08
CA PHE A 79 3.71 10.41 3.43
C PHE A 79 3.02 11.55 4.20
N GLU A 80 3.77 12.42 4.88
CA GLU A 80 3.18 13.62 5.51
C GLU A 80 2.64 14.61 4.47
N LYS A 81 3.15 14.55 3.24
CA LYS A 81 2.65 15.35 2.10
C LYS A 81 1.58 14.62 1.29
N ILE A 82 1.57 13.29 1.33
CA ILE A 82 0.68 12.47 0.51
C ILE A 82 -0.64 12.21 1.21
N ILE A 83 -0.63 12.03 2.53
CA ILE A 83 -1.85 11.81 3.32
C ILE A 83 -2.64 13.12 3.38
N PRO A 84 -3.83 13.19 2.75
CA PRO A 84 -4.64 14.39 2.84
C PRO A 84 -5.12 14.63 4.27
N THR A 85 -5.07 15.89 4.69
CA THR A 85 -5.53 16.34 6.01
C THR A 85 -6.94 16.93 5.96
N GLU A 86 -7.29 17.59 4.85
CA GLU A 86 -8.61 18.16 4.59
C GLU A 86 -9.58 17.13 4.03
N LYS A 87 -10.87 17.31 4.29
CA LYS A 87 -11.94 16.46 3.75
C LYS A 87 -12.94 17.30 2.99
N GLN A 88 -13.41 16.80 1.86
CA GLN A 88 -14.43 17.42 1.05
C GLN A 88 -15.55 16.42 0.74
N ASN A 89 -16.75 16.91 0.46
CA ASN A 89 -17.90 16.07 0.12
C ASN A 89 -18.02 15.87 -1.40
N VAL A 90 -16.91 15.57 -2.06
CA VAL A 90 -16.83 15.26 -3.50
C VAL A 90 -15.99 14.01 -3.68
N MET A 91 -16.41 13.09 -4.56
CA MET A 91 -15.73 11.82 -4.77
C MET A 91 -15.01 11.82 -6.12
N PRO A 92 -13.67 11.67 -6.15
CA PRO A 92 -12.95 11.58 -7.41
C PRO A 92 -13.20 10.24 -8.10
N PHE A 93 -12.80 10.17 -9.37
CA PHE A 93 -12.81 8.91 -10.12
C PHE A 93 -11.61 8.05 -9.73
N PHE A 94 -11.83 6.75 -9.60
CA PHE A 94 -10.78 5.78 -9.25
C PHE A 94 -10.68 4.69 -10.29
N ARG A 95 -9.47 4.15 -10.48
CA ARG A 95 -9.32 2.87 -11.15
C ARG A 95 -9.87 1.78 -10.24
N THR A 96 -10.68 0.90 -10.81
CA THR A 96 -11.36 -0.17 -10.08
C THR A 96 -10.38 -1.12 -9.39
N GLU A 97 -9.25 -1.41 -10.04
CA GLU A 97 -8.16 -2.23 -9.49
C GLU A 97 -7.73 -1.76 -8.09
N TYR A 98 -7.54 -0.46 -7.90
CA TYR A 98 -7.05 0.11 -6.64
C TYR A 98 -8.07 0.01 -5.50
N LEU A 99 -9.36 -0.12 -5.83
CA LEU A 99 -10.41 -0.34 -4.83
C LEU A 99 -10.42 -1.77 -4.29
N SER A 100 -9.76 -2.71 -4.98
CA SER A 100 -9.67 -4.12 -4.53
C SER A 100 -8.58 -4.34 -3.48
N TYR A 101 -7.53 -3.51 -3.49
CA TYR A 101 -6.34 -3.68 -2.66
C TYR A 101 -6.63 -3.76 -1.16
N PRO A 102 -7.50 -2.91 -0.57
CA PRO A 102 -7.84 -3.03 0.85
C PRO A 102 -8.31 -4.44 1.24
N SER A 103 -9.09 -5.11 0.39
CA SER A 103 -9.54 -6.47 0.67
C SER A 103 -8.43 -7.50 0.47
N GLN A 104 -7.55 -7.30 -0.51
CA GLN A 104 -6.43 -8.21 -0.79
C GLN A 104 -5.32 -8.13 0.26
N MET A 105 -5.07 -6.94 0.80
CA MET A 105 -4.01 -6.70 1.79
C MET A 105 -4.39 -7.12 3.21
N PHE A 106 -5.69 -7.18 3.52
CA PHE A 106 -6.20 -7.35 4.89
C PHE A 106 -7.26 -8.45 4.99
N ASP A 107 -7.12 -9.50 4.17
CA ASP A 107 -7.95 -10.72 4.16
C ASP A 107 -9.47 -10.48 4.06
N GLY A 108 -9.87 -9.39 3.41
CA GLY A 108 -11.27 -8.98 3.32
C GLY A 108 -11.92 -8.64 4.66
N VAL A 109 -11.13 -8.50 5.74
CA VAL A 109 -11.64 -8.26 7.08
C VAL A 109 -11.88 -6.77 7.30
N GLY A 110 -13.13 -6.44 7.62
CA GLY A 110 -13.51 -5.14 8.17
C GLY A 110 -14.26 -4.24 7.19
N ALA A 111 -14.27 -2.95 7.52
CA ALA A 111 -14.94 -1.93 6.75
C ALA A 111 -14.02 -0.72 6.62
N ILE A 112 -14.15 0.00 5.50
CA ILE A 112 -13.40 1.23 5.24
C ILE A 112 -14.31 2.45 5.26
N ILE A 113 -13.75 3.56 5.70
CA ILE A 113 -14.32 4.90 5.47
C ILE A 113 -13.42 5.58 4.45
N MET A 114 -14.02 5.99 3.33
CA MET A 114 -13.36 6.83 2.33
C MET A 114 -13.48 8.30 2.73
N GLU A 115 -12.37 9.00 2.71
CA GLU A 115 -12.26 10.40 3.10
C GLU A 115 -11.60 11.17 1.96
N PRO A 116 -12.39 11.58 0.94
CA PRO A 116 -11.87 12.31 -0.20
C PRO A 116 -11.56 13.75 0.16
N SER A 117 -10.64 14.35 -0.61
CA SER A 117 -10.14 15.71 -0.37
C SER A 117 -10.29 16.62 -1.58
N GLY A 118 -11.11 16.23 -2.56
CA GLY A 118 -11.27 16.92 -3.84
C GLY A 118 -11.30 15.96 -5.04
N MET A 119 -11.71 16.46 -6.21
CA MET A 119 -11.76 15.67 -7.47
C MET A 119 -10.37 15.33 -8.03
N LYS A 120 -9.34 16.12 -7.69
CA LYS A 120 -7.96 16.02 -8.22
C LYS A 120 -6.93 15.66 -7.16
N THR A 121 -7.39 15.33 -5.97
CA THR A 121 -6.53 15.03 -4.82
C THR A 121 -6.75 13.59 -4.39
N ALA A 122 -5.77 13.06 -3.65
CA ALA A 122 -5.85 11.70 -3.16
C ALA A 122 -7.04 11.53 -2.20
N CYS A 123 -7.56 10.31 -2.12
CA CYS A 123 -8.57 9.92 -1.15
C CYS A 123 -7.94 9.04 -0.08
N ARG A 124 -8.17 9.39 1.18
CA ARG A 124 -7.69 8.61 2.32
C ARG A 124 -8.71 7.57 2.73
N PHE A 125 -8.30 6.32 2.78
CA PHE A 125 -9.11 5.23 3.31
C PHE A 125 -8.63 4.94 4.74
N ARG A 126 -9.57 5.02 5.69
CA ARG A 126 -9.36 4.59 7.07
C ARG A 126 -10.10 3.29 7.32
N PHE A 127 -9.47 2.42 8.09
CA PHE A 127 -10.01 1.12 8.40
C PHE A 127 -10.72 1.11 9.76
N CYS A 128 -11.61 0.14 9.93
CA CYS A 128 -12.31 -0.07 11.18
C CYS A 128 -11.35 -0.48 12.32
N PRO A 129 -11.77 -0.36 13.59
CA PRO A 129 -10.92 -0.69 14.74
C PRO A 129 -10.36 -2.12 14.73
N LEU A 130 -11.06 -3.08 14.11
CA LEU A 130 -10.61 -4.46 14.00
C LEU A 130 -9.34 -4.55 13.14
N THR A 131 -9.39 -4.07 11.90
CA THR A 131 -8.24 -4.03 10.98
C THR A 131 -7.09 -3.21 11.60
N ASN A 132 -7.40 -2.08 12.25
CA ASN A 132 -6.39 -1.27 12.94
C ASN A 132 -5.62 -2.03 14.02
N LYS A 133 -6.30 -2.90 14.77
CA LYS A 133 -5.68 -3.70 15.82
C LYS A 133 -4.72 -4.76 15.26
N TYR A 134 -5.09 -5.41 14.16
CA TYR A 134 -4.28 -6.49 13.58
C TYR A 134 -3.12 -5.97 12.71
N TYR A 135 -3.33 -4.88 11.99
CA TYR A 135 -2.41 -4.40 10.95
C TYR A 135 -1.74 -3.06 11.30
N GLY A 136 -1.81 -2.63 12.56
CA GLY A 136 -1.10 -1.45 13.02
C GLY A 136 -1.62 -0.15 12.41
N ASN A 137 -2.90 0.14 12.60
CA ASN A 137 -3.53 1.40 12.14
C ASN A 137 -3.23 1.73 10.65
N PRO A 138 -3.56 0.84 9.70
CA PRO A 138 -3.26 1.10 8.29
C PRO A 138 -3.95 2.38 7.81
N VAL A 139 -3.22 3.16 7.04
CA VAL A 139 -3.75 4.28 6.24
C VAL A 139 -3.46 3.95 4.79
N PHE A 140 -4.52 3.86 3.99
CA PHE A 140 -4.41 3.61 2.56
C PHE A 140 -4.80 4.87 1.79
N ILE A 141 -4.01 5.24 0.79
CA ILE A 141 -4.20 6.44 -0.02
C ILE A 141 -4.39 6.01 -1.47
N VAL A 142 -5.45 6.51 -2.10
CA VAL A 142 -5.75 6.26 -3.52
C VAL A 142 -5.67 7.56 -4.30
N MET A 143 -4.80 7.60 -5.31
CA MET A 143 -4.73 8.72 -6.24
C MET A 143 -5.92 8.70 -7.20
N PRO A 144 -6.47 9.88 -7.55
CA PRO A 144 -7.59 9.96 -8.47
C PRO A 144 -7.14 9.72 -9.92
N CYS A 145 -8.09 9.35 -10.77
CA CYS A 145 -7.92 9.46 -12.23
C CYS A 145 -7.95 10.93 -12.67
N THR A 146 -7.65 11.17 -13.94
CA THR A 146 -7.93 12.48 -14.54
C THR A 146 -9.44 12.75 -14.54
N GLU A 147 -9.82 14.02 -14.46
CA GLU A 147 -11.23 14.42 -14.34
C GLU A 147 -12.05 14.14 -15.61
N ASP A 148 -11.37 13.95 -16.74
CA ASP A 148 -11.93 13.70 -18.06
C ASP A 148 -11.89 12.20 -18.46
N VAL A 149 -11.59 11.31 -17.50
CA VAL A 149 -11.34 9.88 -17.81
C VAL A 149 -12.51 9.22 -18.54
N PHE A 150 -13.75 9.61 -18.22
CA PHE A 150 -14.93 9.07 -18.90
C PHE A 150 -15.03 9.59 -20.33
N GLU A 151 -14.84 10.89 -20.55
CA GLU A 151 -14.87 11.50 -21.88
C GLU A 151 -13.78 10.92 -22.79
N VAL A 152 -12.57 10.70 -22.26
CA VAL A 152 -11.46 10.09 -23.01
C VAL A 152 -11.82 8.68 -23.43
N ILE A 153 -12.33 7.85 -22.52
CA ILE A 153 -12.73 6.46 -22.83
C ILE A 153 -13.87 6.44 -23.87
N GLU A 154 -14.88 7.28 -23.71
CA GLU A 154 -15.98 7.38 -24.68
C GLU A 154 -15.50 7.79 -26.07
N GLN A 155 -14.51 8.69 -26.15
CA GLN A 155 -13.93 9.08 -27.43
C GLN A 155 -13.14 7.94 -28.07
N GLU A 156 -12.30 7.24 -27.31
CA GLU A 156 -11.56 6.07 -27.80
C GLU A 156 -12.51 4.97 -28.30
N MET A 157 -13.62 4.73 -27.60
CA MET A 157 -14.64 3.75 -28.03
C MET A 157 -15.29 4.13 -29.35
N ARG A 158 -15.59 5.42 -29.58
CA ARG A 158 -16.12 5.90 -30.87
C ARG A 158 -15.14 5.72 -32.01
N ASP A 159 -13.84 5.85 -31.76
CA ASP A 159 -12.81 5.67 -32.78
C ASP A 159 -12.61 4.19 -33.18
N TRP A 160 -13.20 3.23 -32.44
CA TRP A 160 -13.20 1.81 -32.76
C TRP A 160 -14.38 1.35 -33.62
N GLU A 161 -15.40 2.20 -33.77
CA GLU A 161 -16.60 1.95 -34.59
C GLU A 161 -16.40 2.42 -36.04
#